data_AF-A0A968ZYB6-F1
#
_entry.id   AF-A0A968ZYB6-F1
#
_cell.length_a   1.000
_cell.length_b   1.000
_cell.length_c   1.000
_cell.angle_alpha   90.00
_cell.angle_beta   90.00
_cell.angle_gamma   90.00
#
_symmetry.space_group_name_H-M   'P 1'
#
loop_
_entity.id
_entity.type
_entity.pdbx_description
1 polymer ?
#
loop_
_entity_poly.entity_id
_entity_poly.type
_entity_poly.pdbx_seq_one_letter_code
_entity_poly.pdbx_strand_id
1 'polypeptide(L)'
;MEKSHHPFYQRFIRRGFLPAIATLLATVIFAVQSAPGVAMQPPVLLSDPFLQRPTDTSIQVVWFTEFEGSNHTVEYGDGLTAAATTTLLSRTYEDSSSQLPDREYTELTRRPIWRHEATVTGLVPGKRLPYRVVSHTASSHSTNRNNPAGTAASTTVISDTFTLAAAPPKSQPLKILLTSDHQLMPLVPTNLQKVIETVGPVDAVFFAGDLVNHPDRASEWFDDARGRAFFPSLQGKTQHLLEKGETTTLYQGGELIQHAPLFPLVGNHEVMGRTSTTDDINVQFANTLPRHLVSRFYPQPDDSLTPEQWIEDHSYNTLTYREIFSLPNAQRPDGSQTEDYYAISFGDVRLVSLYVTQIWRSPALNPNTKGRYREKQSDLNNPAAWGYGQHIFEDIRAGSPQYDWLKQELASDEFKNAKYKIVMLHHPPHTLGGNIVPAFTDPIAIENRAEDGTLRSVQYEYPQADDYIVRDLLPLLEAAHVQLVLYGHSHLWNRFVSPQGMHFLETSNVGNSYGAHVESLPREIPTKAAIEAAGDLRPFIETYVATGDPNNLEPIMPTIAPLTDESGHLQAHIASNDITSFTIFDTGAGTVSSYYFDTRKPNSAVVKFDEFMLGHSLEPITVE
;
A
#
# COMPACT_ATOMS: atom_id res chain seq x y z
N MET A 1 21.80 25.09 -23.22
CA MET A 1 23.02 24.69 -23.94
C MET A 1 23.21 23.20 -23.76
N GLU A 2 22.69 22.46 -24.73
CA GLU A 2 23.20 21.19 -25.30
C GLU A 2 24.51 20.62 -24.69
N LYS A 3 24.52 19.37 -24.20
CA LYS A 3 24.62 18.13 -24.97
C LYS A 3 24.65 16.87 -24.10
N SER A 4 23.79 15.92 -24.47
CA SER A 4 23.87 14.49 -24.19
C SER A 4 24.84 13.80 -25.16
N HIS A 5 25.43 12.65 -24.80
CA HIS A 5 25.96 11.69 -25.77
C HIS A 5 25.90 10.24 -25.26
N HIS A 6 24.99 9.47 -25.88
CA HIS A 6 25.14 8.05 -26.20
C HIS A 6 25.84 7.91 -27.57
N PRO A 7 26.48 6.77 -27.90
CA PRO A 7 26.64 6.40 -29.30
C PRO A 7 26.15 4.99 -29.67
N PHE A 8 25.23 5.03 -30.64
CA PHE A 8 24.86 4.21 -31.81
C PHE A 8 25.63 2.97 -32.30
N TYR A 9 24.83 2.18 -33.04
CA TYR A 9 25.08 0.99 -33.86
C TYR A 9 25.40 1.29 -35.36
N GLN A 10 25.98 0.28 -36.04
CA GLN A 10 26.01 -0.07 -37.49
C GLN A 10 27.22 0.33 -38.40
N ARG A 11 27.85 -0.65 -39.09
CA ARG A 11 27.59 -1.01 -40.52
C ARG A 11 28.44 -2.18 -41.11
N PHE A 12 27.75 -3.08 -41.82
CA PHE A 12 28.04 -3.99 -42.96
C PHE A 12 29.44 -4.17 -43.62
N ILE A 13 29.72 -5.39 -44.13
CA ILE A 13 30.05 -5.71 -45.56
C ILE A 13 29.83 -7.22 -45.88
N ARG A 14 29.30 -7.49 -47.09
CA ARG A 14 29.01 -8.78 -47.74
C ARG A 14 30.26 -9.49 -48.30
N ARG A 15 30.22 -10.83 -48.44
CA ARG A 15 30.49 -11.60 -49.68
C ARG A 15 30.21 -13.10 -49.49
N GLY A 16 29.49 -13.71 -50.43
CA GLY A 16 29.01 -15.10 -50.37
C GLY A 16 29.93 -16.12 -51.07
N PHE A 17 29.56 -17.40 -50.97
CA PHE A 17 29.65 -18.49 -51.98
C PHE A 17 29.16 -19.81 -51.32
N LEU A 18 28.24 -20.53 -51.97
CA LEU A 18 27.88 -21.95 -51.78
C LEU A 18 28.33 -22.71 -53.06
N PRO A 19 28.34 -24.06 -53.14
CA PRO A 19 28.24 -25.11 -52.10
C PRO A 19 29.31 -26.22 -52.25
N ALA A 20 29.47 -27.09 -51.25
CA ALA A 20 29.98 -28.45 -51.45
C ALA A 20 29.31 -29.43 -50.47
N ILE A 21 28.64 -30.42 -51.05
CA ILE A 21 27.94 -31.53 -50.41
C ILE A 21 28.98 -32.57 -49.98
N ALA A 22 28.98 -32.96 -48.70
CA ALA A 22 29.59 -34.21 -48.25
C ALA A 22 28.72 -34.82 -47.15
N THR A 23 28.09 -35.93 -47.51
CA THR A 23 27.24 -36.78 -46.67
C THR A 23 28.09 -37.49 -45.63
N LEU A 24 27.82 -37.30 -44.34
CA LEU A 24 28.31 -38.17 -43.28
C LEU A 24 27.13 -38.55 -42.35
N LEU A 25 26.75 -39.83 -42.40
CA LEU A 25 25.86 -40.44 -41.42
C LEU A 25 26.52 -40.34 -40.04
N ALA A 26 25.86 -39.65 -39.11
CA ALA A 26 26.14 -39.75 -37.69
C ALA A 26 24.83 -39.87 -36.93
N THR A 27 24.72 -40.97 -36.19
CA THR A 27 23.63 -41.37 -35.31
C THR A 27 23.40 -40.28 -34.26
N VAL A 28 22.27 -39.56 -34.34
CA VAL A 28 21.86 -38.62 -33.29
C VAL A 28 21.16 -39.42 -32.18
N ILE A 29 21.89 -39.64 -31.09
CA ILE A 29 21.28 -40.00 -29.81
C ILE A 29 20.65 -38.71 -29.28
N PHE A 30 19.31 -38.64 -29.28
CA PHE A 30 18.58 -37.61 -28.52
C PHE A 30 18.75 -37.93 -27.04
N ALA A 31 19.78 -37.35 -26.41
CA ALA A 31 19.78 -37.17 -24.97
C ALA A 31 18.80 -36.02 -24.67
N VAL A 32 17.58 -36.38 -24.24
CA VAL A 32 16.70 -35.43 -23.56
C VAL A 32 17.41 -35.08 -22.24
N GLN A 33 18.16 -33.97 -22.24
CA GLN A 33 18.58 -33.35 -20.99
C GLN A 33 17.31 -32.80 -20.35
N SER A 34 16.78 -33.55 -19.39
CA SER A 34 15.86 -33.02 -18.40
C SER A 34 16.45 -31.73 -17.84
N ALA A 35 15.64 -30.66 -17.85
CA ALA A 35 15.96 -29.43 -17.13
C ALA A 35 16.46 -29.80 -15.72
N PRO A 36 17.48 -29.12 -15.18
CA PRO A 36 17.93 -29.37 -13.82
C PRO A 36 16.72 -29.19 -12.90
N GLY A 37 16.32 -30.28 -12.25
CA GLY A 37 15.24 -30.24 -11.27
C GLY A 37 15.63 -29.26 -10.19
N VAL A 38 14.84 -28.20 -10.04
CA VAL A 38 14.92 -27.31 -8.88
C VAL A 38 14.81 -28.21 -7.66
N ALA A 39 15.85 -28.26 -6.83
CA ALA A 39 15.80 -28.99 -5.58
C ALA A 39 14.59 -28.47 -4.79
N MET A 40 13.65 -29.35 -4.49
CA MET A 40 12.43 -28.99 -3.78
C MET A 40 12.83 -28.52 -2.38
N GLN A 41 12.73 -27.21 -2.13
CA GLN A 41 12.98 -26.62 -0.82
C GLN A 41 12.07 -27.30 0.21
N PRO A 42 12.54 -27.51 1.46
CA PRO A 42 11.69 -28.06 2.50
C PRO A 42 10.45 -27.14 2.67
N PRO A 43 9.28 -27.70 3.00
CA PRO A 43 8.09 -26.89 3.23
C PRO A 43 8.33 -25.92 4.39
N VAL A 44 8.01 -24.66 4.16
CA VAL A 44 8.14 -23.57 5.14
C VAL A 44 6.85 -22.75 5.21
N LEU A 45 6.67 -22.02 6.31
CA LEU A 45 5.72 -20.92 6.34
C LEU A 45 6.33 -19.75 5.55
N LEU A 46 5.53 -19.10 4.70
CA LEU A 46 5.93 -17.87 4.00
C LEU A 46 5.85 -16.64 4.88
N SER A 47 5.06 -16.71 5.95
CA SER A 47 4.97 -15.70 6.98
C SER A 47 4.87 -16.39 8.33
N ASP A 48 5.32 -15.73 9.39
CA ASP A 48 4.80 -16.05 10.72
C ASP A 48 3.27 -15.79 10.74
N PRO A 49 2.53 -16.35 11.71
CA PRO A 49 1.13 -16.00 11.87
C PRO A 49 0.98 -14.54 12.31
N PHE A 50 -0.03 -13.86 11.78
CA PHE A 50 -0.37 -12.49 12.13
C PHE A 50 -1.84 -12.36 12.52
N LEU A 51 -2.15 -11.29 13.27
CA LEU A 51 -3.41 -11.14 13.96
C LEU A 51 -4.34 -10.14 13.25
N GLN A 52 -5.63 -10.46 13.19
CA GLN A 52 -6.67 -9.64 12.56
C GLN A 52 -7.98 -9.70 13.35
N ARG A 53 -8.86 -8.72 13.13
CA ARG A 53 -10.27 -8.70 13.57
C ARG A 53 -10.53 -9.21 14.99
N PRO A 54 -9.91 -8.60 16.02
CA PRO A 54 -10.26 -8.92 17.39
C PRO A 54 -11.72 -8.55 17.68
N THR A 55 -12.41 -9.39 18.45
CA THR A 55 -13.72 -9.12 19.07
C THR A 55 -13.58 -9.22 20.58
N ASP A 56 -14.64 -8.98 21.33
CA ASP A 56 -14.66 -9.14 22.79
C ASP A 56 -14.26 -10.55 23.26
N THR A 57 -14.34 -11.57 22.41
CA THR A 57 -14.06 -12.97 22.81
C THR A 57 -13.28 -13.78 21.78
N SER A 58 -12.84 -13.16 20.68
CA SER A 58 -12.13 -13.86 19.62
C SER A 58 -11.09 -12.99 18.93
N ILE A 59 -10.21 -13.63 18.16
CA ILE A 59 -9.30 -12.98 17.23
C ILE A 59 -9.03 -13.93 16.06
N GLN A 60 -8.75 -13.37 14.89
CA GLN A 60 -8.33 -14.16 13.73
C GLN A 60 -6.81 -14.28 13.68
N VAL A 61 -6.35 -15.48 13.35
CA VAL A 61 -4.94 -15.80 13.12
C VAL A 61 -4.80 -16.26 11.69
N VAL A 62 -3.93 -15.58 10.93
CA VAL A 62 -3.71 -15.83 9.50
C VAL A 62 -2.24 -16.12 9.25
N TRP A 63 -1.93 -17.04 8.34
CA TRP A 63 -0.57 -17.28 7.86
C TRP A 63 -0.57 -17.85 6.44
N PHE A 64 0.58 -17.86 5.79
CA PHE A 64 0.72 -18.27 4.39
C PHE A 64 1.74 -19.38 4.18
N THR A 65 1.52 -20.19 3.16
CA THR A 65 2.45 -21.24 2.70
C THR A 65 2.43 -21.34 1.17
N GLU A 66 3.43 -22.02 0.58
CA GLU A 66 3.42 -22.40 -0.85
C GLU A 66 2.73 -23.76 -1.10
N PHE A 67 2.06 -24.34 -0.11
CA PHE A 67 1.42 -25.65 -0.21
C PHE A 67 0.01 -25.65 0.39
N GLU A 68 -0.94 -26.31 -0.26
CA GLU A 68 -2.31 -26.39 0.26
C GLU A 68 -2.39 -27.07 1.63
N GLY A 69 -1.59 -28.13 1.80
CA GLY A 69 -1.53 -28.94 3.01
C GLY A 69 -2.75 -29.85 3.18
N SER A 70 -2.74 -30.63 4.26
CA SER A 70 -3.87 -31.50 4.62
C SER A 70 -4.55 -31.09 5.91
N ASN A 71 -3.87 -30.35 6.77
CA ASN A 71 -4.39 -29.89 8.06
C ASN A 71 -3.59 -28.67 8.56
N HIS A 72 -4.32 -27.69 9.10
CA HIS A 72 -3.79 -26.42 9.56
C HIS A 72 -4.49 -26.02 10.85
N THR A 73 -3.74 -25.74 11.91
CA THR A 73 -4.31 -25.46 13.23
C THR A 73 -3.53 -24.38 13.97
N VAL A 74 -4.25 -23.59 14.77
CA VAL A 74 -3.68 -22.78 15.84
C VAL A 74 -3.73 -23.60 17.13
N GLU A 75 -2.60 -23.72 17.82
CA GLU A 75 -2.53 -24.20 19.20
C GLU A 75 -2.40 -22.99 20.12
N TYR A 76 -3.22 -22.89 21.18
CA TYR A 76 -3.24 -21.72 22.06
C TYR A 76 -3.61 -22.06 23.51
N GLY A 77 -3.13 -21.23 24.44
CA GLY A 77 -3.41 -21.38 25.87
C GLY A 77 -3.03 -22.77 26.42
N ASP A 78 -3.87 -23.31 27.32
CA ASP A 78 -3.64 -24.60 27.98
C ASP A 78 -4.09 -25.79 27.09
N GLY A 79 -3.50 -25.91 25.90
CA GLY A 79 -3.71 -27.04 25.00
C GLY A 79 -4.98 -26.98 24.15
N LEU A 80 -5.53 -25.79 23.93
CA LEU A 80 -6.68 -25.59 23.04
C LEU A 80 -6.20 -25.54 21.58
N THR A 81 -7.10 -25.89 20.67
CA THR A 81 -6.84 -25.82 19.23
C THR A 81 -7.98 -25.17 18.47
N ALA A 82 -7.66 -24.51 17.36
CA ALA A 82 -8.61 -23.98 16.39
C ALA A 82 -8.18 -24.43 14.99
N ALA A 83 -9.09 -25.03 14.23
CA ALA A 83 -8.82 -25.43 12.85
C ALA A 83 -8.86 -24.20 11.92
N ALA A 84 -7.99 -24.19 10.92
CA ALA A 84 -7.97 -23.16 9.90
C ALA A 84 -8.75 -23.57 8.65
N THR A 85 -9.32 -22.58 7.98
CA THR A 85 -9.80 -22.68 6.60
C THR A 85 -8.67 -22.30 5.66
N THR A 86 -8.46 -23.10 4.62
CA THR A 86 -7.43 -22.88 3.61
C THR A 86 -8.05 -22.33 2.33
N THR A 87 -7.50 -21.26 1.77
CA THR A 87 -7.88 -20.70 0.47
C THR A 87 -6.63 -20.42 -0.37
N LEU A 88 -6.78 -20.51 -1.69
CA LEU A 88 -5.72 -20.16 -2.65
C LEU A 88 -5.91 -18.71 -3.08
N LEU A 89 -4.85 -17.90 -3.01
CA LEU A 89 -4.87 -16.55 -3.57
C LEU A 89 -4.99 -16.65 -5.10
N SER A 90 -5.91 -15.89 -5.68
CA SER A 90 -6.28 -16.05 -7.08
C SER A 90 -5.27 -15.38 -8.01
N ARG A 91 -4.67 -14.24 -7.59
CA ARG A 91 -3.86 -13.36 -8.44
C ARG A 91 -2.43 -13.09 -7.96
N THR A 92 -1.80 -14.07 -7.31
CA THR A 92 -0.38 -13.98 -6.96
C THR A 92 0.52 -14.47 -8.10
N TYR A 93 1.43 -13.61 -8.55
CA TYR A 93 2.33 -13.84 -9.67
C TYR A 93 3.77 -13.40 -9.35
N GLU A 94 4.68 -13.76 -10.24
CA GLU A 94 6.03 -13.21 -10.38
C GLU A 94 6.29 -12.86 -11.85
N ASP A 95 7.19 -11.91 -12.10
CA ASP A 95 7.58 -11.47 -13.44
C ASP A 95 9.07 -11.06 -13.48
N SER A 96 9.52 -10.53 -14.62
CA SER A 96 10.91 -10.09 -14.80
C SER A 96 11.39 -9.00 -13.84
N SER A 97 10.47 -8.32 -13.16
CA SER A 97 10.79 -7.31 -12.16
C SER A 97 10.80 -7.88 -10.73
N SER A 98 10.34 -9.11 -10.53
CA SER A 98 10.42 -9.80 -9.23
C SER A 98 11.85 -9.99 -8.75
N GLN A 99 12.08 -9.75 -7.47
CA GLN A 99 13.40 -9.86 -6.84
C GLN A 99 13.37 -11.03 -5.86
N LEU A 100 13.73 -12.22 -6.30
CA LEU A 100 13.71 -13.45 -5.48
C LEU A 100 15.11 -14.03 -5.31
N PRO A 101 15.42 -14.64 -4.15
CA PRO A 101 16.65 -15.40 -3.98
C PRO A 101 16.67 -16.59 -4.94
N ASP A 102 17.75 -16.73 -5.72
CA ASP A 102 18.05 -17.89 -6.56
C ASP A 102 16.95 -18.27 -7.59
N ARG A 103 16.03 -17.35 -7.91
CA ARG A 103 14.96 -17.55 -8.90
C ARG A 103 14.83 -16.30 -9.77
N GLU A 104 14.82 -16.50 -11.08
CA GLU A 104 14.52 -15.47 -12.05
C GLU A 104 13.29 -15.86 -12.85
N TYR A 105 12.46 -14.88 -13.18
CA TYR A 105 11.28 -15.04 -14.01
C TYR A 105 11.47 -14.18 -15.26
N THR A 106 11.11 -14.70 -16.43
CA THR A 106 11.21 -13.94 -17.69
C THR A 106 9.85 -13.57 -18.26
N GLU A 107 8.79 -14.14 -17.70
CA GLU A 107 7.40 -13.95 -18.10
C GLU A 107 6.49 -13.97 -16.87
N LEU A 108 5.29 -13.43 -17.00
CA LEU A 108 4.27 -13.46 -15.96
C LEU A 108 3.96 -14.92 -15.58
N THR A 109 4.34 -15.31 -14.36
CA THR A 109 4.26 -16.69 -13.88
C THR A 109 3.45 -16.73 -12.59
N ARG A 110 2.40 -17.55 -12.56
CA ARG A 110 1.58 -17.70 -11.36
C ARG A 110 2.39 -18.35 -10.23
N ARG A 111 2.36 -17.74 -9.04
CA ARG A 111 2.94 -18.30 -7.82
C ARG A 111 1.82 -18.68 -6.86
N PRO A 112 1.53 -19.98 -6.65
CA PRO A 112 0.43 -20.39 -5.79
C PRO A 112 0.77 -20.10 -4.32
N ILE A 113 0.01 -19.20 -3.71
CA ILE A 113 0.09 -18.86 -2.29
C ILE A 113 -1.20 -19.33 -1.61
N TRP A 114 -1.06 -20.10 -0.53
CA TRP A 114 -2.17 -20.61 0.24
C TRP A 114 -2.29 -19.82 1.54
N ARG A 115 -3.47 -19.27 1.79
CA ARG A 115 -3.84 -18.59 3.03
C ARG A 115 -4.52 -19.58 3.96
N HIS A 116 -4.12 -19.56 5.22
CA HIS A 116 -4.75 -20.33 6.28
C HIS A 116 -5.26 -19.36 7.33
N GLU A 117 -6.55 -19.45 7.66
CA GLU A 117 -7.21 -18.57 8.63
C GLU A 117 -7.96 -19.39 9.68
N ALA A 118 -7.67 -19.15 10.94
CA ALA A 118 -8.41 -19.72 12.06
C ALA A 118 -8.98 -18.61 12.96
N THR A 119 -10.21 -18.83 13.46
CA THR A 119 -10.78 -17.98 14.50
C THR A 119 -10.53 -18.62 15.87
N VAL A 120 -9.72 -17.96 16.69
CA VAL A 120 -9.52 -18.33 18.10
C VAL A 120 -10.64 -17.71 18.92
N THR A 121 -11.37 -18.49 19.70
CA THR A 121 -12.57 -18.06 20.45
C THR A 121 -12.40 -18.32 21.95
N GLY A 122 -13.36 -17.85 22.76
CA GLY A 122 -13.33 -18.05 24.22
C GLY A 122 -12.24 -17.25 24.92
N LEU A 123 -11.73 -16.20 24.28
CA LEU A 123 -10.74 -15.30 24.84
C LEU A 123 -11.38 -14.37 25.87
N VAL A 124 -10.58 -13.95 26.85
CA VAL A 124 -10.98 -12.97 27.85
C VAL A 124 -10.31 -11.64 27.53
N PRO A 125 -11.06 -10.52 27.39
CA PRO A 125 -10.49 -9.19 27.17
C PRO A 125 -9.38 -8.86 28.16
N GLY A 126 -8.29 -8.27 27.65
CA GLY A 126 -7.13 -7.86 28.45
C GLY A 126 -6.21 -9.01 28.90
N LYS A 127 -6.51 -10.27 28.57
CA LYS A 127 -5.61 -11.40 28.83
C LYS A 127 -4.94 -11.87 27.54
N ARG A 128 -3.59 -11.86 27.54
CA ARG A 128 -2.78 -12.45 26.47
C ARG A 128 -2.59 -13.95 26.73
N LEU A 129 -2.70 -14.76 25.68
CA LEU A 129 -2.41 -16.20 25.69
C LEU A 129 -1.28 -16.52 24.71
N PRO A 130 -0.40 -17.47 25.03
CA PRO A 130 0.56 -17.98 24.07
C PRO A 130 -0.17 -18.73 22.95
N TYR A 131 0.34 -18.65 21.73
CA TYR A 131 -0.14 -19.44 20.60
C TYR A 131 0.98 -19.75 19.60
N ARG A 132 0.76 -20.75 18.75
CA ARG A 132 1.57 -21.05 17.57
C ARG A 132 0.71 -21.69 16.49
N VAL A 133 1.18 -21.70 15.24
CA VAL A 133 0.50 -22.40 14.14
C VAL A 133 1.24 -23.66 13.75
N VAL A 134 0.46 -24.67 13.35
CA VAL A 134 0.94 -25.97 12.89
C VAL A 134 0.32 -26.25 11.54
N SER A 135 1.15 -26.56 10.55
CA SER A 135 0.75 -26.89 9.19
C SER A 135 1.34 -28.24 8.77
N HIS A 136 0.50 -29.09 8.18
CA HIS A 136 0.90 -30.41 7.70
C HIS A 136 0.86 -30.46 6.17
N THR A 137 1.95 -30.87 5.54
CA THR A 137 1.93 -31.13 4.10
C THR A 137 1.09 -32.36 3.77
N ALA A 138 0.44 -32.37 2.61
CA ALA A 138 -0.26 -33.56 2.15
C ALA A 138 0.73 -34.69 1.85
N SER A 139 0.36 -35.95 2.16
CA SER A 139 1.13 -37.10 1.72
C SER A 139 0.96 -37.27 0.21
N SER A 140 2.02 -37.11 -0.58
CA SER A 140 1.94 -37.44 -2.01
C SER A 140 1.95 -38.96 -2.20
N HIS A 141 0.94 -39.49 -2.89
CA HIS A 141 1.05 -40.82 -3.48
C HIS A 141 1.86 -40.67 -4.77
N SER A 142 3.06 -41.25 -4.81
CA SER A 142 3.80 -41.42 -6.06
C SER A 142 2.94 -42.20 -7.06
N THR A 143 2.53 -41.57 -8.15
CA THR A 143 1.89 -42.25 -9.30
C THR A 143 2.93 -42.86 -10.24
N ASN A 144 4.22 -42.79 -9.90
CA ASN A 144 5.29 -43.36 -10.71
C ASN A 144 5.29 -44.90 -10.55
N ARG A 145 4.70 -45.60 -11.52
CA ARG A 145 4.68 -47.08 -11.57
C ARG A 145 6.08 -47.72 -11.55
N ASN A 146 7.14 -46.96 -11.80
CA ASN A 146 8.52 -47.43 -11.80
C ASN A 146 9.29 -47.08 -10.52
N ASN A 147 8.65 -46.39 -9.55
CA ASN A 147 9.21 -46.18 -8.21
C ASN A 147 8.13 -46.40 -7.13
N PRO A 148 7.90 -47.67 -6.72
CA PRO A 148 6.90 -48.03 -5.71
C PRO A 148 7.36 -47.75 -4.27
N ALA A 149 8.51 -47.08 -4.07
CA ALA A 149 9.05 -46.76 -2.75
C ALA A 149 9.09 -45.24 -2.54
N GLY A 150 8.06 -44.72 -1.88
CA GLY A 150 8.06 -43.37 -1.32
C GLY A 150 6.70 -42.73 -1.32
N THR A 151 5.84 -43.08 -0.36
CA THR A 151 4.95 -42.07 0.20
C THR A 151 5.86 -41.03 0.86
N ALA A 152 5.91 -39.82 0.33
CA ALA A 152 6.54 -38.74 1.08
C ALA A 152 5.72 -38.56 2.36
N ALA A 153 6.35 -38.77 3.51
CA ALA A 153 5.69 -38.59 4.80
C ALA A 153 5.21 -37.14 4.91
N SER A 154 4.01 -36.94 5.44
CA SER A 154 3.53 -35.60 5.80
C SER A 154 4.56 -34.93 6.70
N THR A 155 5.03 -33.77 6.29
CA THR A 155 5.96 -32.94 7.06
C THR A 155 5.17 -31.93 7.86
N THR A 156 5.56 -31.72 9.12
CA THR A 156 4.94 -30.73 9.99
C THR A 156 5.82 -29.50 10.05
N VAL A 157 5.22 -28.34 9.76
CA VAL A 157 5.84 -27.02 9.87
C VAL A 157 5.18 -26.29 11.03
N ILE A 158 5.96 -25.77 11.97
CA ILE A 158 5.48 -25.14 13.20
C ILE A 158 6.14 -23.77 13.32
N SER A 159 5.35 -22.74 13.65
CA SER A 159 5.89 -21.41 13.95
C SER A 159 6.58 -21.35 15.31
N ASP A 160 7.28 -20.25 15.59
CA ASP A 160 7.60 -19.88 16.98
C ASP A 160 6.32 -19.66 17.80
N THR A 161 6.47 -19.50 19.12
CA THR A 161 5.35 -19.20 20.02
C THR A 161 5.22 -17.69 20.21
N PHE A 162 4.05 -17.16 19.88
CA PHE A 162 3.70 -15.74 20.00
C PHE A 162 2.56 -15.54 20.99
N THR A 163 1.97 -14.34 21.06
CA THR A 163 0.84 -14.06 21.97
C THR A 163 -0.33 -13.40 21.25
N LEU A 164 -1.54 -13.81 21.58
CA LEU A 164 -2.77 -13.19 21.09
C LEU A 164 -3.68 -12.77 22.25
N ALA A 165 -4.65 -11.90 21.98
CA ALA A 165 -5.69 -11.51 22.93
C ALA A 165 -6.98 -11.15 22.19
N ALA A 166 -8.11 -11.15 22.90
CA ALA A 166 -9.33 -10.49 22.43
C ALA A 166 -9.11 -8.97 22.32
N ALA A 167 -10.10 -8.26 21.78
CA ALA A 167 -10.14 -6.81 21.81
C ALA A 167 -9.92 -6.30 23.26
N PRO A 168 -9.10 -5.26 23.46
CA PRO A 168 -8.83 -4.74 24.78
C PRO A 168 -10.10 -4.09 25.35
N PRO A 169 -10.37 -4.25 26.65
CA PRO A 169 -11.45 -3.54 27.31
C PRO A 169 -11.20 -2.02 27.27
N LYS A 170 -12.29 -1.25 27.39
CA LYS A 170 -12.22 0.21 27.57
C LYS A 170 -11.31 0.57 28.75
N SER A 171 -10.67 1.73 28.64
CA SER A 171 -9.72 2.28 29.62
C SER A 171 -8.43 1.49 29.84
N GLN A 172 -8.20 0.39 29.12
CA GLN A 172 -6.87 -0.21 29.06
C GLN A 172 -5.93 0.73 28.28
N PRO A 173 -4.79 1.16 28.86
CA PRO A 173 -3.75 1.89 28.12
C PRO A 173 -3.16 1.02 27.01
N LEU A 174 -3.05 1.57 25.81
CA LEU A 174 -2.53 0.89 24.62
C LEU A 174 -1.46 1.74 23.95
N LYS A 175 -0.47 1.10 23.35
CA LYS A 175 0.45 1.73 22.40
C LYS A 175 0.13 1.27 20.99
N ILE A 176 -0.27 2.21 20.13
CA ILE A 176 -0.67 1.92 18.75
C ILE A 176 0.36 2.54 17.81
N LEU A 177 0.94 1.72 16.92
CA LEU A 177 1.80 2.21 15.83
C LEU A 177 0.93 2.84 14.74
N LEU A 178 1.23 4.08 14.37
CA LEU A 178 0.64 4.77 13.21
C LEU A 178 1.69 4.79 12.09
N THR A 179 1.36 4.21 10.93
CA THR A 179 2.30 4.07 9.81
C THR A 179 1.58 4.03 8.47
N SER A 180 2.31 4.22 7.37
CA SER A 180 1.83 4.04 6.00
C SER A 180 3.00 3.89 5.02
N ASP A 181 2.71 3.64 3.74
CA ASP A 181 3.65 3.76 2.61
C ASP A 181 4.94 2.93 2.77
N HIS A 182 4.82 1.69 3.26
CA HIS A 182 6.01 0.85 3.40
C HIS A 182 6.57 0.49 2.03
N GLN A 183 5.75 0.01 1.09
CA GLN A 183 6.12 -0.18 -0.33
C GLN A 183 7.54 -0.78 -0.57
N LEU A 184 8.01 -1.68 0.29
CA LEU A 184 9.37 -2.24 0.26
C LEU A 184 10.48 -1.16 0.27
N MET A 185 10.24 -0.06 0.95
CA MET A 185 11.13 1.09 0.92
C MET A 185 12.36 0.87 1.79
N PRO A 186 13.50 1.48 1.42
CA PRO A 186 14.79 1.10 1.99
C PRO A 186 14.91 1.17 3.50
N LEU A 187 14.20 2.08 4.15
CA LEU A 187 14.31 2.26 5.59
C LEU A 187 13.20 1.56 6.38
N VAL A 188 12.30 0.81 5.73
CA VAL A 188 11.20 0.10 6.42
C VAL A 188 11.72 -0.90 7.47
N PRO A 189 12.67 -1.82 7.15
CA PRO A 189 13.21 -2.72 8.17
C PRO A 189 13.85 -1.98 9.34
N THR A 190 14.57 -0.88 9.05
CA THR A 190 15.17 -0.04 10.09
C THR A 190 14.12 0.65 10.94
N ASN A 191 13.08 1.22 10.32
CA ASN A 191 11.98 1.91 10.99
C ASN A 191 11.31 0.99 12.01
N LEU A 192 10.88 -0.20 11.56
CA LEU A 192 10.15 -1.16 12.39
C LEU A 192 11.02 -1.75 13.51
N GLN A 193 12.31 -1.97 13.25
CA GLN A 193 13.25 -2.34 14.31
C GLN A 193 13.34 -1.24 15.37
N LYS A 194 13.45 0.03 14.94
CA LYS A 194 13.55 1.17 15.85
C LYS A 194 12.25 1.45 16.61
N VAL A 195 11.09 1.10 16.08
CA VAL A 195 9.82 1.09 16.83
C VAL A 195 9.94 0.20 18.06
N ILE A 196 10.28 -1.08 17.88
CA ILE A 196 10.40 -2.04 18.97
C ILE A 196 11.49 -1.65 19.97
N GLU A 197 12.66 -1.23 19.49
CA GLU A 197 13.75 -0.78 20.36
C GLU A 197 13.38 0.46 21.20
N THR A 198 12.47 1.30 20.71
CA THR A 198 12.08 2.56 21.38
C THR A 198 10.93 2.39 22.34
N VAL A 199 9.85 1.71 21.93
CA VAL A 199 8.61 1.64 22.71
C VAL A 199 8.25 0.25 23.21
N GLY A 200 9.02 -0.77 22.83
CA GLY A 200 8.72 -2.17 23.11
C GLY A 200 7.58 -2.70 22.24
N PRO A 201 6.92 -3.79 22.66
CA PRO A 201 5.75 -4.32 21.98
C PRO A 201 4.64 -3.27 21.85
N VAL A 202 3.98 -3.24 20.69
CA VAL A 202 2.77 -2.44 20.45
C VAL A 202 1.52 -3.31 20.62
N ASP A 203 0.38 -2.68 20.83
CA ASP A 203 -0.91 -3.34 21.00
C ASP A 203 -1.74 -3.40 19.71
N ALA A 204 -1.46 -2.52 18.74
CA ALA A 204 -2.07 -2.53 17.42
C ALA A 204 -1.19 -1.79 16.40
N VAL A 205 -1.41 -2.06 15.11
CA VAL A 205 -0.82 -1.31 14.00
C VAL A 205 -1.94 -0.72 13.15
N PHE A 206 -2.00 0.60 13.07
CA PHE A 206 -2.88 1.35 12.19
C PHE A 206 -2.09 1.74 10.94
N PHE A 207 -2.45 1.15 9.80
CA PHE A 207 -1.67 1.22 8.57
C PHE A 207 -2.45 1.95 7.46
N ALA A 208 -2.09 3.20 7.18
CA ALA A 208 -2.83 4.08 6.26
C ALA A 208 -2.48 3.88 4.77
N GLY A 209 -2.52 2.63 4.31
CA GLY A 209 -2.39 2.25 2.89
C GLY A 209 -0.94 2.21 2.38
N ASP A 210 -0.81 1.73 1.14
CA ASP A 210 0.44 1.50 0.41
C ASP A 210 1.39 0.54 1.14
N LEU A 211 0.91 -0.69 1.29
CA LEU A 211 1.60 -1.76 2.03
C LEU A 211 2.79 -2.31 1.24
N VAL A 212 2.58 -2.62 -0.04
CA VAL A 212 3.58 -3.09 -1.01
C VAL A 212 3.56 -2.19 -2.27
N ASN A 213 4.44 -2.39 -3.24
CA ASN A 213 4.35 -1.64 -4.50
C ASN A 213 3.30 -2.24 -5.43
N HIS A 214 3.22 -3.56 -5.52
CA HIS A 214 2.31 -4.27 -6.41
C HIS A 214 1.68 -5.44 -5.66
N PRO A 215 0.37 -5.44 -5.41
CA PRO A 215 -0.26 -6.42 -4.54
C PRO A 215 -0.27 -7.80 -5.19
N ASP A 216 -0.29 -7.89 -6.52
CA ASP A 216 -0.25 -9.17 -7.25
C ASP A 216 1.17 -9.78 -7.32
N ARG A 217 2.23 -9.05 -6.92
CA ARG A 217 3.60 -9.61 -6.87
C ARG A 217 3.84 -10.30 -5.53
N ALA A 218 3.86 -11.63 -5.53
CA ALA A 218 3.96 -12.42 -4.30
C ALA A 218 5.26 -12.16 -3.51
N SER A 219 6.40 -12.03 -4.20
CA SER A 219 7.68 -11.73 -3.56
C SER A 219 7.67 -10.46 -2.73
N GLU A 220 6.84 -9.46 -3.08
CA GLU A 220 6.75 -8.23 -2.30
C GLU A 220 6.11 -8.43 -0.91
N TRP A 221 5.25 -9.43 -0.78
CA TRP A 221 4.67 -9.80 0.50
C TRP A 221 5.60 -10.65 1.34
N PHE A 222 6.27 -11.64 0.73
CA PHE A 222 6.82 -12.79 1.46
C PHE A 222 8.35 -12.88 1.52
N ASP A 223 9.06 -12.59 0.43
CA ASP A 223 10.46 -13.02 0.29
C ASP A 223 11.31 -12.24 -0.73
N ASP A 224 11.04 -10.95 -0.89
CA ASP A 224 11.87 -10.02 -1.64
C ASP A 224 13.36 -10.12 -1.23
N ALA A 225 14.22 -10.42 -2.21
CA ALA A 225 15.64 -10.71 -2.02
C ALA A 225 16.45 -9.53 -1.43
N ARG A 226 15.91 -8.31 -1.48
CA ARG A 226 16.56 -7.13 -0.87
C ARG A 226 16.30 -7.07 0.64
N GLY A 227 15.50 -7.99 1.19
CA GLY A 227 15.12 -8.02 2.59
C GLY A 227 14.09 -6.96 2.95
N ARG A 228 13.15 -6.66 2.06
CA ARG A 228 12.17 -5.57 2.26
C ARG A 228 10.71 -6.01 2.15
N ALA A 229 10.47 -7.30 2.00
CA ALA A 229 9.13 -7.84 1.92
C ALA A 229 8.29 -7.48 3.15
N PHE A 230 6.99 -7.29 2.93
CA PHE A 230 6.05 -6.76 3.91
C PHE A 230 6.01 -7.61 5.20
N PHE A 231 5.70 -8.89 5.08
CA PHE A 231 5.56 -9.77 6.26
C PHE A 231 6.90 -9.92 7.00
N PRO A 232 8.03 -10.29 6.37
CA PRO A 232 9.30 -10.39 7.08
C PRO A 232 9.73 -9.12 7.83
N SER A 233 9.44 -7.94 7.28
CA SER A 233 9.81 -6.66 7.91
C SER A 233 8.96 -6.38 9.16
N LEU A 234 7.65 -6.64 9.12
CA LEU A 234 6.73 -6.51 10.24
C LEU A 234 6.77 -7.68 11.25
N GLN A 235 7.55 -8.71 10.93
CA GLN A 235 7.71 -9.91 11.75
C GLN A 235 9.09 -10.02 12.39
N GLY A 236 10.02 -9.10 12.10
CA GLY A 236 11.38 -9.16 12.64
C GLY A 236 12.19 -10.32 12.05
N LYS A 237 11.83 -10.81 10.86
CA LYS A 237 12.45 -11.97 10.21
C LYS A 237 13.23 -11.62 8.94
N THR A 238 13.32 -10.34 8.59
CA THR A 238 14.08 -9.92 7.40
C THR A 238 15.58 -9.86 7.66
N GLN A 239 16.37 -9.78 6.59
CA GLN A 239 17.80 -9.51 6.63
C GLN A 239 18.13 -8.41 5.64
N HIS A 240 17.93 -7.16 6.06
CA HIS A 240 18.19 -6.00 5.21
C HIS A 240 19.55 -5.39 5.52
N LEU A 241 20.48 -5.46 4.55
CA LEU A 241 21.73 -4.71 4.62
C LEU A 241 21.50 -3.30 4.08
N LEU A 242 21.64 -2.31 4.97
CA LEU A 242 21.58 -0.89 4.61
C LEU A 242 22.99 -0.30 4.59
N GLU A 243 23.40 0.20 3.42
CA GLU A 243 24.67 0.89 3.23
C GLU A 243 24.50 2.40 3.32
N LYS A 244 25.28 3.06 4.17
CA LYS A 244 25.38 4.52 4.29
C LYS A 244 26.86 4.92 4.37
N GLY A 245 27.40 5.43 3.26
CA GLY A 245 28.82 5.70 3.13
C GLY A 245 29.65 4.42 3.25
N GLU A 246 30.63 4.40 4.16
CA GLU A 246 31.48 3.23 4.42
C GLU A 246 30.87 2.25 5.45
N THR A 247 29.66 2.53 5.96
CA THR A 247 29.01 1.72 6.99
C THR A 247 27.88 0.88 6.41
N THR A 248 27.94 -0.43 6.62
CA THR A 248 26.85 -1.37 6.35
C THR A 248 26.25 -1.84 7.67
N THR A 249 24.94 -1.65 7.83
CA THR A 249 24.21 -2.10 9.03
C THR A 249 23.14 -3.11 8.62
N LEU A 250 23.08 -4.24 9.34
CA LEU A 250 22.03 -5.23 9.18
C LEU A 250 20.82 -4.84 10.04
N TYR A 251 19.64 -4.77 9.43
CA TYR A 251 18.36 -4.58 10.11
C TYR A 251 17.43 -5.76 9.86
N GLN A 252 16.66 -6.14 10.88
CA GLN A 252 15.81 -7.33 10.85
C GLN A 252 14.31 -7.03 10.80
N GLY A 253 13.91 -5.75 10.86
CA GLY A 253 12.52 -5.37 11.06
C GLY A 253 12.11 -5.42 12.53
N GLY A 254 10.81 -5.41 12.80
CA GLY A 254 10.25 -5.50 14.15
C GLY A 254 9.24 -6.64 14.26
N GLU A 255 9.31 -7.45 15.31
CA GLU A 255 8.32 -8.49 15.63
C GLU A 255 7.04 -7.85 16.20
N LEU A 256 6.12 -7.47 15.30
CA LEU A 256 4.95 -6.64 15.63
C LEU A 256 3.65 -7.43 15.47
N ILE A 257 3.35 -7.87 14.25
CA ILE A 257 2.00 -8.33 13.88
C ILE A 257 1.69 -9.75 14.35
N GLN A 258 2.67 -10.48 14.87
CA GLN A 258 2.46 -11.73 15.61
C GLN A 258 1.85 -11.48 17.00
N HIS A 259 1.94 -10.26 17.52
CA HIS A 259 1.45 -9.89 18.86
C HIS A 259 0.37 -8.81 18.84
N ALA A 260 0.26 -8.08 17.74
CA ALA A 260 -0.62 -6.93 17.60
C ALA A 260 -1.50 -7.08 16.34
N PRO A 261 -2.83 -6.93 16.43
CA PRO A 261 -3.68 -6.89 15.26
C PRO A 261 -3.30 -5.74 14.32
N LEU A 262 -3.29 -6.04 13.03
CA LEU A 262 -3.04 -5.09 11.94
C LEU A 262 -4.37 -4.58 11.37
N PHE A 263 -4.49 -3.26 11.25
CA PHE A 263 -5.64 -2.55 10.69
C PHE A 263 -5.19 -1.76 9.45
N PRO A 264 -5.17 -2.38 8.26
CA PRO A 264 -4.82 -1.70 7.02
C PRO A 264 -6.04 -1.03 6.40
N LEU A 265 -5.77 -0.12 5.46
CA LEU A 265 -6.75 0.41 4.50
C LEU A 265 -6.22 0.30 3.08
N VAL A 266 -7.06 0.64 2.10
CA VAL A 266 -6.71 0.64 0.68
C VAL A 266 -6.08 1.97 0.27
N GLY A 267 -4.78 1.96 -0.04
CA GLY A 267 -4.06 3.01 -0.76
C GLY A 267 -4.07 2.77 -2.27
N ASN A 268 -3.41 3.63 -3.05
CA ASN A 268 -3.39 3.43 -4.51
C ASN A 268 -2.53 2.23 -4.93
N HIS A 269 -1.59 1.78 -4.09
CA HIS A 269 -0.81 0.59 -4.35
C HIS A 269 -1.53 -0.72 -3.96
N GLU A 270 -2.70 -0.66 -3.33
CA GLU A 270 -3.55 -1.85 -3.14
C GLU A 270 -4.46 -2.12 -4.35
N VAL A 271 -4.48 -1.22 -5.34
CA VAL A 271 -5.36 -1.26 -6.51
C VAL A 271 -4.59 -1.72 -7.74
N MET A 272 -4.93 -2.91 -8.26
CA MET A 272 -4.45 -3.38 -9.56
C MET A 272 -5.34 -2.86 -10.68
N GLY A 273 -4.74 -2.54 -11.82
CA GLY A 273 -5.47 -2.25 -13.06
C GLY A 273 -6.01 -3.51 -13.73
N ARG A 274 -6.15 -3.44 -15.05
CA ARG A 274 -6.75 -4.48 -15.88
C ARG A 274 -5.94 -5.77 -15.85
N THR A 275 -6.64 -6.89 -15.73
CA THR A 275 -6.06 -8.24 -15.76
C THR A 275 -5.50 -8.54 -17.16
N SER A 276 -4.32 -9.13 -17.20
CA SER A 276 -3.69 -9.66 -18.41
C SER A 276 -3.00 -10.97 -18.10
N THR A 277 -3.04 -11.91 -19.04
CA THR A 277 -2.35 -13.20 -18.91
C THR A 277 -0.92 -13.16 -19.46
N THR A 278 -0.52 -12.06 -20.08
CA THR A 278 0.78 -11.92 -20.75
C THR A 278 1.56 -10.67 -20.37
N ASP A 279 0.88 -9.59 -19.96
CA ASP A 279 1.56 -8.36 -19.58
C ASP A 279 2.21 -8.48 -18.20
N ASP A 280 3.39 -7.89 -18.03
CA ASP A 280 4.06 -7.81 -16.73
C ASP A 280 3.20 -7.08 -15.69
N ILE A 281 3.44 -7.38 -14.41
CA ILE A 281 2.65 -6.86 -13.28
C ILE A 281 2.68 -5.34 -13.24
N ASN A 282 3.83 -4.72 -13.50
CA ASN A 282 3.96 -3.25 -13.52
C ASN A 282 3.07 -2.61 -14.62
N VAL A 283 2.92 -3.29 -15.76
CA VAL A 283 2.06 -2.82 -16.86
C VAL A 283 0.60 -2.91 -16.42
N GLN A 284 0.17 -4.05 -15.87
CA GLN A 284 -1.18 -4.25 -15.38
C GLN A 284 -1.56 -3.25 -14.28
N PHE A 285 -0.67 -3.04 -13.30
CA PHE A 285 -0.85 -2.10 -12.18
C PHE A 285 -1.21 -0.69 -12.66
N ALA A 286 -0.41 -0.13 -13.57
CA ALA A 286 -0.65 1.22 -14.08
C ALA A 286 -1.83 1.31 -15.07
N ASN A 287 -2.40 0.18 -15.50
CA ASN A 287 -3.35 0.09 -16.59
C ASN A 287 -4.80 0.07 -16.13
N THR A 288 -5.22 1.12 -15.44
CA THR A 288 -6.59 1.31 -14.96
C THR A 288 -7.48 1.98 -16.02
N LEU A 289 -8.78 1.68 -15.97
CA LEU A 289 -9.83 2.33 -16.76
C LEU A 289 -10.97 2.70 -15.80
N PRO A 290 -11.56 3.91 -15.83
CA PRO A 290 -12.74 4.23 -15.02
C PRO A 290 -13.87 3.20 -15.21
N ARG A 291 -14.47 2.71 -14.11
CA ARG A 291 -15.45 1.61 -14.14
C ARG A 291 -16.61 1.83 -15.11
N HIS A 292 -17.13 3.07 -15.16
CA HIS A 292 -18.25 3.43 -16.04
C HIS A 292 -17.92 3.37 -17.54
N LEU A 293 -16.64 3.30 -17.92
CA LEU A 293 -16.18 3.18 -19.31
C LEU A 293 -15.96 1.74 -19.76
N VAL A 294 -16.00 0.76 -18.85
CA VAL A 294 -15.75 -0.65 -19.21
C VAL A 294 -16.71 -1.11 -20.30
N SER A 295 -18.01 -0.93 -20.13
CA SER A 295 -19.04 -1.37 -21.08
C SER A 295 -18.89 -0.76 -22.48
N ARG A 296 -18.24 0.41 -22.59
CA ARG A 296 -17.96 1.07 -23.87
C ARG A 296 -16.86 0.37 -24.67
N PHE A 297 -15.82 -0.13 -23.99
CA PHE A 297 -14.63 -0.69 -24.65
C PHE A 297 -14.55 -2.22 -24.58
N TYR A 298 -15.19 -2.81 -23.58
CA TYR A 298 -15.22 -4.22 -23.26
C TYR A 298 -16.68 -4.63 -23.04
N PRO A 299 -17.49 -4.74 -24.11
CA PRO A 299 -18.84 -5.28 -23.98
C PRO A 299 -18.74 -6.70 -23.39
N GLN A 300 -19.55 -6.96 -22.36
CA GLN A 300 -19.49 -8.21 -21.59
C GLN A 300 -19.64 -9.42 -22.54
N PRO A 301 -18.71 -10.39 -22.53
CA PRO A 301 -18.90 -11.68 -23.19
C PRO A 301 -19.92 -12.51 -22.41
N ASP A 302 -20.18 -13.74 -22.83
CA ASP A 302 -21.25 -14.57 -22.25
C ASP A 302 -21.15 -14.79 -20.72
N ASP A 303 -22.21 -15.39 -20.18
CA ASP A 303 -22.58 -15.70 -18.78
C ASP A 303 -21.50 -16.33 -17.87
N SER A 304 -20.26 -16.55 -18.33
CA SER A 304 -19.16 -17.12 -17.54
C SER A 304 -18.69 -16.27 -16.35
N LEU A 305 -18.88 -14.95 -16.36
CA LEU A 305 -18.53 -14.03 -15.27
C LEU A 305 -19.71 -13.13 -14.92
N THR A 306 -19.82 -12.76 -13.63
CA THR A 306 -20.78 -11.73 -13.22
C THR A 306 -20.39 -10.36 -13.79
N PRO A 307 -21.33 -9.43 -13.98
CA PRO A 307 -21.01 -8.07 -14.43
C PRO A 307 -19.94 -7.39 -13.55
N GLU A 308 -19.96 -7.63 -12.25
CA GLU A 308 -18.99 -7.09 -11.30
C GLU A 308 -17.58 -7.67 -11.53
N GLN A 309 -17.47 -8.99 -11.70
CA GLN A 309 -16.18 -9.63 -12.04
C GLN A 309 -15.63 -9.12 -13.37
N TRP A 310 -16.50 -8.96 -14.36
CA TRP A 310 -16.11 -8.41 -15.66
C TRP A 310 -15.56 -6.99 -15.53
N ILE A 311 -16.21 -6.13 -14.75
CA ILE A 311 -15.72 -4.77 -14.46
C ILE A 311 -14.38 -4.82 -13.72
N GLU A 312 -14.24 -5.65 -12.69
CA GLU A 312 -12.99 -5.80 -11.94
C GLU A 312 -11.81 -6.21 -12.83
N ASP A 313 -12.05 -7.09 -13.81
CA ASP A 313 -11.02 -7.53 -14.77
C ASP A 313 -10.64 -6.47 -15.82
N HIS A 314 -11.60 -5.61 -16.20
CA HIS A 314 -11.44 -4.66 -17.30
C HIS A 314 -11.34 -3.19 -16.85
N SER A 315 -11.31 -2.95 -15.54
CA SER A 315 -11.14 -1.64 -14.92
C SER A 315 -9.97 -1.66 -13.94
N TYR A 316 -10.26 -1.93 -12.67
CA TYR A 316 -9.33 -2.04 -11.56
C TYR A 316 -10.01 -2.77 -10.39
N ASN A 317 -9.21 -3.36 -9.51
CA ASN A 317 -9.67 -4.19 -8.39
C ASN A 317 -8.70 -4.13 -7.20
N THR A 318 -9.20 -4.51 -6.02
CA THR A 318 -8.46 -4.69 -4.75
C THR A 318 -8.41 -6.17 -4.36
N LEU A 319 -8.44 -7.10 -5.34
CA LEU A 319 -8.72 -8.51 -5.06
C LEU A 319 -7.66 -9.16 -4.16
N THR A 320 -6.38 -9.03 -4.50
CA THR A 320 -5.30 -9.63 -3.69
C THR A 320 -5.24 -9.04 -2.28
N TYR A 321 -5.52 -7.75 -2.12
CA TYR A 321 -5.68 -7.12 -0.80
C TYR A 321 -6.80 -7.80 0.02
N ARG A 322 -8.00 -7.94 -0.56
CA ARG A 322 -9.16 -8.58 0.08
C ARG A 322 -8.94 -10.08 0.36
N GLU A 323 -8.10 -10.75 -0.43
CA GLU A 323 -7.75 -12.15 -0.20
C GLU A 323 -6.71 -12.33 0.91
N ILE A 324 -5.82 -11.36 1.13
CA ILE A 324 -4.81 -11.39 2.20
C ILE A 324 -5.44 -11.02 3.55
N PHE A 325 -6.25 -9.96 3.59
CA PHE A 325 -6.80 -9.38 4.80
C PHE A 325 -8.27 -9.72 4.99
N SER A 326 -8.62 -10.22 6.17
CA SER A 326 -10.00 -10.24 6.63
C SER A 326 -10.23 -8.98 7.47
N LEU A 327 -11.17 -8.14 7.05
CA LEU A 327 -11.46 -6.87 7.71
C LEU A 327 -12.90 -6.84 8.24
N PRO A 328 -13.23 -5.93 9.17
CA PRO A 328 -14.62 -5.76 9.58
C PRO A 328 -15.50 -5.42 8.38
N ASN A 329 -16.69 -6.01 8.32
CA ASN A 329 -17.63 -5.73 7.22
C ASN A 329 -18.44 -4.48 7.55
N ALA A 330 -18.45 -3.52 6.64
CA ALA A 330 -19.36 -2.39 6.65
C ALA A 330 -20.63 -2.74 5.88
N GLN A 331 -21.79 -2.44 6.46
CA GLN A 331 -23.07 -2.51 5.77
C GLN A 331 -23.35 -1.18 5.07
N ARG A 332 -23.47 -1.21 3.74
CA ARG A 332 -23.78 -0.04 2.92
C ARG A 332 -25.27 0.33 3.03
N PRO A 333 -25.66 1.59 2.72
CA PRO A 333 -27.05 2.04 2.80
C PRO A 333 -28.03 1.26 1.88
N ASP A 334 -27.53 0.66 0.80
CA ASP A 334 -28.29 -0.19 -0.11
C ASP A 334 -28.47 -1.64 0.40
N GLY A 335 -27.91 -1.96 1.57
CA GLY A 335 -27.94 -3.27 2.20
C GLY A 335 -26.80 -4.21 1.81
N SER A 336 -25.94 -3.83 0.86
CA SER A 336 -24.75 -4.61 0.50
C SER A 336 -23.69 -4.52 1.61
N GLN A 337 -22.68 -5.41 1.56
CA GLN A 337 -21.55 -5.37 2.48
C GLN A 337 -20.24 -5.11 1.72
N THR A 338 -19.25 -4.57 2.41
CA THR A 338 -17.89 -4.35 1.90
C THR A 338 -16.88 -4.45 3.03
N GLU A 339 -15.66 -4.81 2.68
CA GLU A 339 -14.49 -4.79 3.57
C GLU A 339 -13.47 -3.71 3.13
N ASP A 340 -13.74 -2.97 2.05
CA ASP A 340 -12.83 -1.95 1.50
C ASP A 340 -12.76 -0.69 2.39
N TYR A 341 -13.82 -0.45 3.16
CA TYR A 341 -13.89 0.55 4.23
C TYR A 341 -14.69 -0.02 5.40
N TYR A 342 -14.33 0.37 6.62
CA TYR A 342 -14.88 -0.23 7.83
C TYR A 342 -14.69 0.64 9.06
N ALA A 343 -15.35 0.27 10.17
CA ALA A 343 -15.11 0.88 11.46
C ALA A 343 -15.01 -0.19 12.56
N ILE A 344 -14.16 0.04 13.56
CA ILE A 344 -13.95 -0.87 14.68
C ILE A 344 -13.61 -0.12 15.97
N SER A 345 -14.08 -0.65 17.09
CA SER A 345 -13.69 -0.18 18.41
C SER A 345 -12.55 -1.03 18.96
N PHE A 346 -11.48 -0.40 19.42
CA PHE A 346 -10.32 -1.07 19.99
C PHE A 346 -9.92 -0.34 21.28
N GLY A 347 -10.35 -0.88 22.42
CA GLY A 347 -10.23 -0.21 23.71
C GLY A 347 -11.05 1.09 23.73
N ASP A 348 -10.36 2.21 23.95
CA ASP A 348 -10.96 3.55 23.99
C ASP A 348 -11.06 4.24 22.61
N VAL A 349 -10.55 3.60 21.56
CA VAL A 349 -10.50 4.15 20.20
C VAL A 349 -11.68 3.64 19.37
N ARG A 350 -12.38 4.54 18.68
CA ARG A 350 -13.14 4.22 17.48
C ARG A 350 -12.30 4.60 16.27
N LEU A 351 -11.89 3.59 15.52
CA LEU A 351 -11.20 3.74 14.25
C LEU A 351 -12.22 3.62 13.11
N VAL A 352 -12.23 4.60 12.20
CA VAL A 352 -12.93 4.55 10.92
C VAL A 352 -11.88 4.52 9.82
N SER A 353 -11.92 3.51 8.96
CA SER A 353 -11.01 3.29 7.83
C SER A 353 -11.77 3.53 6.52
N LEU A 354 -11.30 4.49 5.71
CA LEU A 354 -11.93 4.89 4.45
C LEU A 354 -11.10 4.45 3.24
N TYR A 355 -11.80 4.14 2.15
CA TYR A 355 -11.21 3.95 0.83
C TYR A 355 -11.27 5.29 0.07
N VAL A 356 -10.28 6.14 0.32
CA VAL A 356 -10.13 7.44 -0.35
C VAL A 356 -8.74 7.49 -0.97
N THR A 357 -8.68 7.14 -2.26
CA THR A 357 -7.47 7.20 -3.08
C THR A 357 -7.83 7.25 -4.57
N GLN A 358 -6.82 7.49 -5.39
CA GLN A 358 -6.93 7.67 -6.83
C GLN A 358 -5.70 7.11 -7.53
N ILE A 359 -5.79 6.87 -8.83
CA ILE A 359 -4.61 6.42 -9.58
C ILE A 359 -3.52 7.50 -9.54
N TRP A 360 -2.30 7.11 -9.16
CA TRP A 360 -1.15 7.99 -9.30
C TRP A 360 -0.77 8.13 -10.78
N ARG A 361 -0.54 9.37 -11.23
CA ARG A 361 -0.04 9.67 -12.58
C ARG A 361 1.03 10.74 -12.52
N SER A 362 1.98 10.66 -13.45
CA SER A 362 3.02 11.67 -13.62
C SER A 362 2.41 13.07 -13.88
N PRO A 363 2.94 14.13 -13.24
CA PRO A 363 2.54 15.51 -13.49
C PRO A 363 3.14 16.09 -14.80
N ALA A 364 4.03 15.36 -15.47
CA ALA A 364 4.75 15.88 -16.63
C ALA A 364 3.82 16.19 -17.82
N LEU A 365 4.08 17.31 -18.51
CA LEU A 365 3.30 17.77 -19.66
C LEU A 365 3.85 17.34 -21.03
N ASN A 366 4.93 16.55 -21.06
CA ASN A 366 5.53 16.14 -22.33
C ASN A 366 4.58 15.21 -23.12
N PRO A 367 4.62 15.22 -24.48
CA PRO A 367 3.63 14.49 -25.28
C PRO A 367 3.64 12.97 -25.14
N ASN A 368 4.71 12.39 -24.58
CA ASN A 368 4.82 10.94 -24.36
C ASN A 368 4.25 10.50 -22.99
N THR A 369 3.81 11.46 -22.16
CA THR A 369 3.27 11.17 -20.84
C THR A 369 1.81 10.72 -20.92
N LYS A 370 1.52 9.54 -20.36
CA LYS A 370 0.18 9.15 -19.91
C LYS A 370 0.00 9.68 -18.50
N GLY A 371 -0.50 10.91 -18.39
CA GLY A 371 -0.29 11.75 -17.21
C GLY A 371 -1.55 12.18 -16.51
N ARG A 372 -1.33 12.89 -15.40
CA ARG A 372 -2.36 13.60 -14.64
C ARG A 372 -3.07 14.62 -15.51
N TYR A 373 -2.31 15.46 -16.22
CA TYR A 373 -2.87 16.60 -16.95
C TYR A 373 -3.07 16.36 -18.45
N ARG A 374 -2.66 15.20 -18.99
CA ARG A 374 -2.79 14.92 -20.43
C ARG A 374 -2.74 13.44 -20.77
N GLU A 375 -3.26 13.13 -21.96
CA GLU A 375 -3.02 11.86 -22.62
C GLU A 375 -1.72 11.83 -23.41
N LYS A 376 -1.21 10.61 -23.56
CA LYS A 376 -0.08 10.30 -24.43
C LYS A 376 -0.49 10.52 -25.89
N GLN A 377 0.30 11.29 -26.62
CA GLN A 377 -0.02 11.69 -27.99
C GLN A 377 -0.16 10.51 -28.95
N SER A 378 0.63 9.44 -28.76
CA SER A 378 0.54 8.22 -29.58
C SER A 378 -0.79 7.48 -29.41
N ASP A 379 -1.53 7.73 -28.34
CA ASP A 379 -2.69 6.94 -27.92
C ASP A 379 -4.01 7.69 -28.20
N LEU A 380 -3.96 8.91 -28.77
CA LEU A 380 -5.14 9.75 -29.01
C LEU A 380 -6.21 9.09 -29.88
N ASN A 381 -5.81 8.23 -30.82
CA ASN A 381 -6.74 7.48 -31.67
C ASN A 381 -7.26 6.18 -31.02
N ASN A 382 -6.82 5.86 -29.79
CA ASN A 382 -7.23 4.69 -29.04
C ASN A 382 -7.68 5.07 -27.61
N PRO A 383 -8.93 5.54 -27.42
CA PRO A 383 -9.44 5.91 -26.11
C PRO A 383 -9.41 4.77 -25.06
N ALA A 384 -9.36 3.50 -25.46
CA ALA A 384 -9.21 2.39 -24.51
C ALA A 384 -7.80 2.30 -23.88
N ALA A 385 -6.81 2.99 -24.46
CA ALA A 385 -5.44 3.08 -23.97
C ALA A 385 -5.17 4.35 -23.13
N TRP A 386 -6.09 5.31 -23.11
CA TRP A 386 -5.99 6.55 -22.34
C TRP A 386 -5.80 6.29 -20.84
N GLY A 387 -5.23 7.27 -20.14
CA GLY A 387 -5.02 7.27 -18.70
C GLY A 387 -6.21 7.78 -17.90
N TYR A 388 -7.05 8.61 -18.53
CA TYR A 388 -8.19 9.28 -17.91
C TYR A 388 -7.79 10.08 -16.69
N GLY A 389 -6.67 10.81 -16.82
CA GLY A 389 -6.07 11.59 -15.73
C GLY A 389 -5.83 10.75 -14.47
N GLN A 390 -5.98 11.41 -13.33
CA GLN A 390 -6.00 10.82 -12.00
C GLN A 390 -7.46 10.61 -11.58
N HIS A 391 -8.10 9.60 -12.14
CA HIS A 391 -9.46 9.25 -11.72
C HIS A 391 -9.47 8.59 -10.34
N ILE A 392 -10.54 8.85 -9.61
CA ILE A 392 -10.80 8.31 -8.27
C ILE A 392 -11.23 6.85 -8.37
N PHE A 393 -10.79 6.02 -7.43
CA PHE A 393 -11.15 4.60 -7.41
C PHE A 393 -12.47 4.31 -6.69
N GLU A 394 -12.76 5.03 -5.62
CA GLU A 394 -14.00 4.90 -4.83
C GLU A 394 -14.54 6.29 -4.48
N ASP A 395 -15.84 6.50 -4.73
CA ASP A 395 -16.49 7.80 -4.59
C ASP A 395 -16.74 8.16 -3.11
N ILE A 396 -16.36 9.38 -2.72
CA ILE A 396 -16.59 9.93 -1.36
C ILE A 396 -17.43 11.21 -1.39
N ARG A 397 -17.98 11.59 -2.55
CA ARG A 397 -18.90 12.73 -2.67
C ARG A 397 -20.10 12.58 -1.76
N ALA A 398 -20.68 13.70 -1.37
CA ALA A 398 -21.97 13.72 -0.70
C ALA A 398 -23.02 12.91 -1.48
N GLY A 399 -23.60 11.89 -0.83
CA GLY A 399 -24.57 10.96 -1.42
C GLY A 399 -23.97 9.72 -2.10
N SER A 400 -22.65 9.54 -2.08
CA SER A 400 -22.04 8.26 -2.46
C SER A 400 -22.32 7.18 -1.40
N PRO A 401 -22.27 5.88 -1.75
CA PRO A 401 -22.46 4.81 -0.78
C PRO A 401 -21.50 4.87 0.42
N GLN A 402 -20.22 5.19 0.18
CA GLN A 402 -19.23 5.33 1.25
C GLN A 402 -19.51 6.57 2.12
N TYR A 403 -19.88 7.71 1.53
CA TYR A 403 -20.21 8.92 2.27
C TYR A 403 -21.44 8.73 3.16
N ASP A 404 -22.51 8.12 2.63
CA ASP A 404 -23.73 7.88 3.37
C ASP A 404 -23.55 6.84 4.48
N TRP A 405 -22.72 5.81 4.24
CA TRP A 405 -22.27 4.89 5.29
C TRP A 405 -21.50 5.64 6.39
N LEU A 406 -20.52 6.47 6.00
CA LEU A 406 -19.71 7.24 6.95
C LEU A 406 -20.58 8.16 7.79
N LYS A 407 -21.55 8.84 7.20
CA LYS A 407 -22.50 9.68 7.92
C LYS A 407 -23.30 8.89 8.96
N GLN A 408 -23.70 7.66 8.66
CA GLN A 408 -24.37 6.77 9.62
C GLN A 408 -23.41 6.31 10.72
N GLU A 409 -22.19 5.94 10.37
CA GLU A 409 -21.14 5.52 11.30
C GLU A 409 -20.79 6.64 12.30
N LEU A 410 -20.56 7.87 11.82
CA LEU A 410 -20.29 9.03 12.69
C LEU A 410 -21.48 9.39 13.58
N ALA A 411 -22.69 9.00 13.19
CA ALA A 411 -23.90 9.17 13.99
C ALA A 411 -24.14 8.02 14.99
N SER A 412 -23.37 6.93 14.93
CA SER A 412 -23.53 5.76 15.80
C SER A 412 -23.19 6.07 17.26
N ASP A 413 -23.72 5.24 18.17
CA ASP A 413 -23.40 5.33 19.60
C ASP A 413 -21.95 4.92 19.86
N GLU A 414 -21.43 3.95 19.10
CA GLU A 414 -20.04 3.51 19.17
C GLU A 414 -19.08 4.67 18.89
N PHE A 415 -19.34 5.45 17.83
CA PHE A 415 -18.52 6.60 17.48
C PHE A 415 -18.69 7.75 18.46
N LYS A 416 -19.92 8.15 18.76
CA LYS A 416 -20.20 9.29 19.66
C LYS A 416 -19.63 9.10 21.06
N ASN A 417 -19.67 7.87 21.58
CA ASN A 417 -19.24 7.55 22.94
C ASN A 417 -17.76 7.13 23.03
N ALA A 418 -17.04 7.04 21.91
CA ALA A 418 -15.61 6.76 21.94
C ALA A 418 -14.82 7.93 22.51
N LYS A 419 -13.82 7.61 23.35
CA LYS A 419 -12.91 8.61 23.93
C LYS A 419 -12.00 9.19 22.85
N TYR A 420 -11.48 8.32 21.98
CA TYR A 420 -10.66 8.70 20.85
C TYR A 420 -11.34 8.37 19.52
N LYS A 421 -11.49 9.37 18.66
CA LYS A 421 -12.17 9.28 17.36
C LYS A 421 -11.15 9.53 16.25
N ILE A 422 -10.77 8.45 15.57
CA ILE A 422 -9.71 8.46 14.57
C ILE A 422 -10.30 8.04 13.22
N VAL A 423 -9.99 8.81 12.19
CA VAL A 423 -10.27 8.46 10.80
C VAL A 423 -8.94 8.17 10.11
N MET A 424 -8.88 7.08 9.37
CA MET A 424 -7.77 6.77 8.47
C MET A 424 -8.24 6.80 7.03
N LEU A 425 -7.42 7.38 6.16
CA LEU A 425 -7.63 7.44 4.72
C LEU A 425 -6.26 7.55 4.04
N HIS A 426 -6.11 7.19 2.77
CA HIS A 426 -4.79 7.23 2.15
C HIS A 426 -4.43 8.61 1.60
N HIS A 427 -5.33 9.21 0.81
CA HIS A 427 -5.06 10.46 0.10
C HIS A 427 -5.10 11.70 1.00
N PRO A 428 -4.02 12.50 1.09
CA PRO A 428 -3.88 13.54 2.11
C PRO A 428 -4.91 14.69 1.95
N PRO A 429 -5.62 15.08 3.01
CA PRO A 429 -6.44 16.30 3.00
C PRO A 429 -5.61 17.57 3.16
N HIS A 430 -4.48 17.48 3.88
CA HIS A 430 -3.53 18.56 4.08
C HIS A 430 -2.11 17.99 4.03
N THR A 431 -1.24 18.51 3.18
CA THR A 431 0.18 18.10 3.16
C THR A 431 1.06 19.08 2.39
N LEU A 432 2.33 19.11 2.78
CA LEU A 432 3.41 19.69 1.96
C LEU A 432 3.84 18.77 0.81
N GLY A 433 3.33 17.54 0.78
CA GLY A 433 3.61 16.53 -0.23
C GLY A 433 3.06 16.85 -1.62
N GLY A 434 3.55 16.14 -2.65
CA GLY A 434 3.20 16.42 -4.04
C GLY A 434 1.85 15.86 -4.46
N ASN A 435 1.37 14.82 -3.78
CA ASN A 435 0.26 14.02 -4.25
C ASN A 435 -1.13 14.52 -3.83
N ILE A 436 -1.21 15.68 -3.16
CA ILE A 436 -2.45 16.43 -2.89
C ILE A 436 -2.87 17.37 -4.04
N VAL A 437 -1.94 17.64 -4.96
CA VAL A 437 -2.23 18.42 -6.17
C VAL A 437 -2.29 17.43 -7.32
N PRO A 438 -3.30 17.45 -8.19
CA PRO A 438 -4.43 18.38 -8.21
C PRO A 438 -5.51 18.00 -7.18
N ALA A 439 -6.57 18.80 -7.09
CA ALA A 439 -7.72 18.52 -6.23
C ALA A 439 -8.28 17.10 -6.42
N PHE A 440 -8.79 16.50 -5.35
CA PHE A 440 -9.40 15.16 -5.38
C PHE A 440 -10.81 15.23 -5.98
N THR A 441 -10.88 15.24 -7.31
CA THR A 441 -12.12 15.38 -8.10
C THR A 441 -12.08 14.51 -9.36
N ASP A 442 -13.23 14.29 -9.98
CA ASP A 442 -13.28 13.62 -11.28
C ASP A 442 -12.58 14.48 -12.35
N PRO A 443 -11.62 13.93 -13.11
CA PRO A 443 -10.91 14.70 -14.13
C PRO A 443 -11.83 15.07 -15.29
N ILE A 444 -11.81 16.35 -15.69
CA ILE A 444 -12.58 16.86 -16.84
C ILE A 444 -11.70 16.86 -18.07
N ALA A 445 -12.01 15.98 -19.03
CA ALA A 445 -11.30 15.89 -20.31
C ALA A 445 -11.61 17.09 -21.22
N ILE A 446 -10.57 17.75 -21.71
CA ILE A 446 -10.64 18.82 -22.69
C ILE A 446 -9.93 18.36 -23.97
N GLU A 447 -10.71 18.16 -25.04
CA GLU A 447 -10.20 17.80 -26.35
C GLU A 447 -9.72 19.02 -27.13
N ASN A 448 -8.43 19.06 -27.45
CA ASN A 448 -7.84 20.10 -28.27
C ASN A 448 -7.82 19.66 -29.73
N ARG A 449 -8.76 20.17 -30.52
CA ARG A 449 -8.89 19.87 -31.95
C ARG A 449 -8.34 21.00 -32.82
N ALA A 450 -7.77 20.62 -33.96
CA ALA A 450 -7.44 21.53 -35.06
C ALA A 450 -8.71 22.01 -35.78
N GLU A 451 -8.58 23.01 -36.67
CA GLU A 451 -9.69 23.52 -37.48
C GLU A 451 -10.35 22.45 -38.37
N ASP A 452 -9.59 21.45 -38.81
CA ASP A 452 -10.08 20.30 -39.61
C ASP A 452 -10.73 19.19 -38.76
N GLY A 453 -10.84 19.39 -37.44
CA GLY A 453 -11.41 18.43 -36.49
C GLY A 453 -10.42 17.39 -35.94
N THR A 454 -9.18 17.35 -36.42
CA THR A 454 -8.14 16.43 -35.94
C THR A 454 -7.85 16.64 -34.46
N LEU A 455 -7.91 15.57 -33.65
CA LEU A 455 -7.54 15.62 -32.23
C LEU A 455 -6.02 15.75 -32.09
N ARG A 456 -5.55 16.84 -31.46
CA ARG A 456 -4.12 17.11 -31.23
C ARG A 456 -3.65 16.66 -29.85
N SER A 457 -4.50 16.83 -28.84
CA SER A 457 -4.23 16.41 -27.46
C SER A 457 -5.55 16.30 -26.68
N VAL A 458 -5.50 15.58 -25.57
CA VAL A 458 -6.52 15.60 -24.52
C VAL A 458 -5.81 16.04 -23.26
N GLN A 459 -6.31 17.10 -22.60
CA GLN A 459 -5.83 17.56 -21.29
C GLN A 459 -6.91 17.38 -20.23
N TYR A 460 -6.52 17.36 -18.96
CA TYR A 460 -7.45 17.17 -17.84
C TYR A 460 -7.42 18.37 -16.89
N GLU A 461 -8.60 18.91 -16.62
CA GLU A 461 -8.83 19.89 -15.56
C GLU A 461 -9.36 19.20 -14.31
N TYR A 462 -9.05 19.77 -13.15
CA TYR A 462 -9.47 19.28 -11.85
C TYR A 462 -10.05 20.45 -11.05
N PRO A 463 -11.37 20.68 -11.15
CA PRO A 463 -11.99 21.84 -10.52
C PRO A 463 -11.74 21.86 -9.01
N GLN A 464 -11.06 22.90 -8.52
CA GLN A 464 -10.72 22.98 -7.09
C GLN A 464 -11.97 23.10 -6.21
N ALA A 465 -13.01 23.76 -6.72
CA ALA A 465 -14.31 23.86 -6.05
C ALA A 465 -15.02 22.51 -5.87
N ASP A 466 -14.59 21.50 -6.62
CA ASP A 466 -15.08 20.13 -6.56
C ASP A 466 -14.09 19.20 -5.86
N ASP A 467 -13.12 19.69 -5.07
CA ASP A 467 -12.34 18.80 -4.21
C ASP A 467 -13.26 18.09 -3.21
N TYR A 468 -13.55 16.80 -3.44
CA TYR A 468 -14.55 16.07 -2.65
C TYR A 468 -14.10 15.85 -1.20
N ILE A 469 -12.79 15.85 -0.94
CA ILE A 469 -12.26 15.74 0.42
C ILE A 469 -12.56 17.04 1.17
N VAL A 470 -12.16 18.18 0.62
CA VAL A 470 -12.32 19.48 1.30
C VAL A 470 -13.78 19.91 1.35
N ARG A 471 -14.54 19.70 0.27
CA ARG A 471 -15.92 20.15 0.14
C ARG A 471 -16.90 19.30 0.95
N ASP A 472 -16.76 17.97 0.91
CA ASP A 472 -17.77 17.06 1.44
C ASP A 472 -17.27 16.32 2.70
N LEU A 473 -16.08 15.71 2.63
CA LEU A 473 -15.59 14.84 3.71
C LEU A 473 -15.19 15.63 4.96
N LEU A 474 -14.31 16.63 4.84
CA LEU A 474 -13.79 17.36 6.01
C LEU A 474 -14.90 18.02 6.86
N PRO A 475 -15.90 18.72 6.29
CA PRO A 475 -16.98 19.28 7.07
C PRO A 475 -17.78 18.22 7.85
N LEU A 476 -17.95 17.03 7.27
CA LEU A 476 -18.62 15.91 7.93
C LEU A 476 -17.80 15.39 9.13
N LEU A 477 -16.47 15.25 8.97
CA LEU A 477 -15.58 14.81 10.04
C LEU A 477 -15.50 15.83 11.18
N GLU A 478 -15.40 17.12 10.86
CA GLU A 478 -15.36 18.20 11.85
C GLU A 478 -16.66 18.27 12.65
N ALA A 479 -17.81 18.17 11.99
CA ALA A 479 -19.12 18.16 12.65
C ALA A 479 -19.29 16.96 13.61
N ALA A 480 -18.62 15.84 13.33
CA ALA A 480 -18.62 14.65 14.18
C ALA A 480 -17.58 14.71 15.32
N HIS A 481 -16.77 15.76 15.38
CA HIS A 481 -15.65 15.93 16.32
C HIS A 481 -14.63 14.79 16.21
N VAL A 482 -14.26 14.42 14.98
CA VAL A 482 -13.06 13.61 14.73
C VAL A 482 -11.84 14.35 15.29
N GLN A 483 -10.93 13.62 15.93
CA GLN A 483 -9.77 14.21 16.60
C GLN A 483 -8.48 14.04 15.79
N LEU A 484 -8.36 12.95 15.06
CA LEU A 484 -7.19 12.65 14.23
C LEU A 484 -7.63 12.06 12.90
N VAL A 485 -7.11 12.64 11.82
CA VAL A 485 -7.11 12.06 10.47
C VAL A 485 -5.67 11.61 10.17
N LEU A 486 -5.46 10.31 10.05
CA LEU A 486 -4.19 9.67 9.72
C LEU A 486 -4.17 9.27 8.23
N TYR A 487 -3.09 9.62 7.54
CA TYR A 487 -2.93 9.34 6.11
C TYR A 487 -1.46 9.19 5.70
N GLY A 488 -1.25 8.95 4.40
CA GLY A 488 0.04 8.68 3.79
C GLY A 488 0.20 9.35 2.44
N HIS A 489 0.67 8.58 1.45
CA HIS A 489 0.73 8.88 0.01
C HIS A 489 1.89 9.77 -0.45
N SER A 490 2.37 10.74 0.34
CA SER A 490 3.38 11.71 -0.11
C SER A 490 4.80 11.46 0.42
N HIS A 491 4.98 10.42 1.23
CA HIS A 491 6.27 9.91 1.71
C HIS A 491 7.09 10.94 2.50
N LEU A 492 6.43 11.58 3.46
CA LEU A 492 7.06 12.51 4.40
C LEU A 492 6.36 12.44 5.76
N TRP A 493 6.95 13.08 6.75
CA TRP A 493 6.25 13.40 7.99
C TRP A 493 5.89 14.88 8.00
N ASN A 494 4.63 15.20 8.31
CA ASN A 494 4.17 16.55 8.64
C ASN A 494 2.84 16.45 9.39
N ARG A 495 2.42 17.55 10.02
CA ARG A 495 1.10 17.61 10.63
C ARG A 495 0.48 19.00 10.58
N PHE A 496 -0.85 19.02 10.65
CA PHE A 496 -1.69 20.21 10.62
C PHE A 496 -2.77 20.10 11.70
N VAL A 497 -3.45 21.21 11.97
CA VAL A 497 -4.63 21.24 12.83
C VAL A 497 -5.66 22.18 12.22
N SER A 498 -6.91 21.74 12.16
CA SER A 498 -8.01 22.61 11.73
C SER A 498 -8.31 23.68 12.81
N PRO A 499 -9.00 24.78 12.46
CA PRO A 499 -9.43 25.78 13.44
C PRO A 499 -10.27 25.20 14.61
N GLN A 500 -10.94 24.07 14.40
CA GLN A 500 -11.76 23.36 15.37
C GLN A 500 -10.97 22.36 16.22
N GLY A 501 -9.66 22.20 15.96
CA GLY A 501 -8.77 21.32 16.73
C GLY A 501 -8.67 19.88 16.19
N MET A 502 -9.14 19.59 14.97
CA MET A 502 -8.95 18.28 14.34
C MET A 502 -7.52 18.17 13.80
N HIS A 503 -6.78 17.14 14.22
CA HIS A 503 -5.40 16.92 13.80
C HIS A 503 -5.33 16.15 12.48
N PHE A 504 -4.35 16.51 11.65
CA PHE A 504 -4.00 15.81 10.41
C PHE A 504 -2.55 15.38 10.52
N LEU A 505 -2.26 14.09 10.29
CA LEU A 505 -0.90 13.55 10.41
C LEU A 505 -0.56 12.66 9.22
N GLU A 506 0.51 13.03 8.51
CA GLU A 506 1.24 12.14 7.62
C GLU A 506 2.47 11.60 8.36
N THR A 507 2.68 10.28 8.31
CA THR A 507 3.84 9.64 8.96
C THR A 507 4.45 8.55 8.08
N SER A 508 4.65 8.90 6.80
CA SER A 508 5.01 8.01 5.70
C SER A 508 6.50 8.05 5.32
N ASN A 509 7.36 8.75 6.08
CA ASN A 509 8.79 8.88 5.75
C ASN A 509 9.61 7.63 6.15
N VAL A 510 9.61 6.62 5.28
CA VAL A 510 10.29 5.32 5.47
C VAL A 510 11.37 5.03 4.42
N GLY A 511 11.96 6.08 3.83
CA GLY A 511 13.19 5.97 3.03
C GLY A 511 13.08 6.34 1.56
N ASN A 512 11.95 6.88 1.13
CA ASN A 512 11.63 7.20 -0.26
C ASN A 512 10.83 8.51 -0.38
N SER A 513 11.32 9.58 0.23
CA SER A 513 10.70 10.89 0.12
C SER A 513 10.93 11.54 -1.23
N TYR A 514 9.88 12.21 -1.74
CA TYR A 514 9.92 13.07 -2.92
C TYR A 514 10.09 14.56 -2.57
N GLY A 515 10.30 14.86 -1.30
CA GLY A 515 10.46 16.23 -0.80
C GLY A 515 9.15 16.85 -0.31
N ALA A 516 9.28 17.84 0.57
CA ALA A 516 8.20 18.78 0.86
C ALA A 516 8.26 19.94 -0.13
N HIS A 517 7.11 20.33 -0.67
CA HIS A 517 7.03 21.38 -1.67
C HIS A 517 6.94 22.76 -1.05
N VAL A 518 8.11 23.29 -0.73
CA VAL A 518 8.35 24.67 -0.27
C VAL A 518 8.96 25.50 -1.41
N GLU A 519 9.25 26.79 -1.19
CA GLU A 519 9.77 27.70 -2.24
C GLU A 519 10.97 27.16 -3.02
N SER A 520 11.88 26.42 -2.36
CA SER A 520 13.06 25.82 -2.98
C SER A 520 12.77 24.58 -3.83
N LEU A 521 11.60 23.95 -3.67
CA LEU A 521 11.20 22.73 -4.36
C LEU A 521 9.70 22.77 -4.73
N PRO A 522 9.26 23.68 -5.61
CA PRO A 522 7.85 23.75 -6.00
C PRO A 522 7.37 22.47 -6.70
N ARG A 523 6.08 22.16 -6.56
CA ARG A 523 5.40 21.08 -7.29
C ARG A 523 5.48 21.30 -8.79
N GLU A 524 5.57 20.20 -9.53
CA GLU A 524 5.38 20.22 -10.98
C GLU A 524 3.89 20.44 -11.30
N ILE A 525 3.57 21.65 -11.77
CA ILE A 525 2.21 22.06 -12.14
C ILE A 525 2.15 22.66 -13.56
N PRO A 526 0.98 22.72 -14.19
CA PRO A 526 0.79 23.38 -15.49
C PRO A 526 1.00 24.89 -15.44
N THR A 527 2.26 25.34 -15.56
CA THR A 527 2.58 26.76 -15.71
C THR A 527 2.41 27.22 -17.16
N LYS A 528 2.20 28.52 -17.37
CA LYS A 528 2.14 29.11 -18.73
C LYS A 528 3.35 28.71 -19.59
N ALA A 529 4.56 28.77 -19.03
CA ALA A 529 5.77 28.39 -19.75
C ALA A 529 5.82 26.89 -20.10
N ALA A 530 5.37 26.01 -19.19
CA ALA A 530 5.32 24.57 -19.45
C ALA A 530 4.26 24.20 -20.51
N ILE A 531 3.12 24.90 -20.52
CA ILE A 531 2.06 24.75 -21.53
C ILE A 531 2.57 25.23 -22.90
N GLU A 532 3.22 26.40 -22.97
CA GLU A 532 3.83 26.92 -24.20
C GLU A 532 4.90 25.97 -24.74
N ALA A 533 5.71 25.37 -23.86
CA ALA A 533 6.72 24.38 -24.23
C ALA A 533 6.11 23.06 -24.77
N ALA A 534 4.94 22.66 -24.27
CA ALA A 534 4.22 21.50 -24.81
C ALA A 534 3.67 21.77 -26.22
N GLY A 535 3.23 23.01 -26.49
CA GLY A 535 2.86 23.50 -27.83
C GLY A 535 1.55 22.96 -28.40
N ASP A 536 0.92 21.98 -27.75
CA ASP A 536 -0.32 21.33 -28.18
C ASP A 536 -1.42 21.35 -27.10
N LEU A 537 -1.18 22.01 -25.97
CA LEU A 537 -2.13 22.19 -24.87
C LEU A 537 -2.72 23.61 -24.89
N ARG A 538 -3.93 23.76 -24.36
CA ARG A 538 -4.55 25.06 -24.09
C ARG A 538 -4.19 25.53 -22.67
N PRO A 539 -4.22 26.86 -22.42
CA PRO A 539 -4.12 27.38 -21.06
C PRO A 539 -5.12 26.69 -20.13
N PHE A 540 -4.66 26.30 -18.95
CA PHE A 540 -5.52 25.68 -17.95
C PHE A 540 -6.41 26.75 -17.31
N ILE A 541 -7.65 26.37 -16.99
CA ILE A 541 -8.62 27.22 -16.29
C ILE A 541 -8.30 27.23 -14.80
N GLU A 542 -8.03 26.05 -14.24
CA GLU A 542 -7.69 25.88 -12.82
C GLU A 542 -6.28 26.38 -12.51
N THR A 543 -6.10 26.91 -11.30
CA THR A 543 -4.79 27.30 -10.79
C THR A 543 -4.33 26.30 -9.74
N TYR A 544 -3.25 25.60 -10.02
CA TYR A 544 -2.69 24.60 -9.13
C TYR A 544 -1.65 25.23 -8.20
N VAL A 545 -1.65 24.83 -6.93
CA VAL A 545 -0.77 25.39 -5.89
C VAL A 545 0.62 24.74 -5.93
N ALA A 546 1.64 25.53 -6.22
CA ALA A 546 3.01 25.03 -6.35
C ALA A 546 3.69 24.71 -5.01
N THR A 547 3.33 25.39 -3.93
CA THR A 547 4.07 25.34 -2.65
C THR A 547 3.12 25.39 -1.46
N GLY A 548 3.52 24.81 -0.33
CA GLY A 548 2.71 24.79 0.89
C GLY A 548 1.54 23.81 0.80
N ASP A 549 0.59 23.93 1.72
CA ASP A 549 -0.65 23.18 1.69
C ASP A 549 -1.67 23.84 0.73
N PRO A 550 -2.16 23.15 -0.32
CA PRO A 550 -3.14 23.72 -1.24
C PRO A 550 -4.49 24.06 -0.58
N ASN A 551 -4.75 23.48 0.60
CA ASN A 551 -6.01 23.61 1.33
C ASN A 551 -5.92 24.59 2.50
N ASN A 552 -4.90 25.46 2.50
CA ASN A 552 -4.75 26.66 3.34
C ASN A 552 -4.56 26.41 4.84
N LEU A 553 -4.00 25.27 5.25
CA LEU A 553 -3.47 25.10 6.61
C LEU A 553 -1.95 25.29 6.65
N GLU A 554 -1.48 25.96 7.70
CA GLU A 554 -0.04 26.07 7.97
C GLU A 554 0.49 24.77 8.62
N PRO A 555 1.64 24.24 8.17
CA PRO A 555 2.24 23.06 8.78
C PRO A 555 2.73 23.39 10.19
N ILE A 556 2.52 22.48 11.13
CA ILE A 556 2.92 22.70 12.52
C ILE A 556 4.37 22.28 12.73
N MET A 557 5.16 23.18 13.30
CA MET A 557 6.53 22.90 13.71
C MET A 557 6.56 21.82 14.80
N PRO A 558 7.44 20.80 14.70
CA PRO A 558 7.67 19.84 15.77
C PRO A 558 7.95 20.52 17.12
N THR A 559 7.33 20.03 18.19
CA THR A 559 7.33 20.70 19.51
C THR A 559 8.54 20.40 20.40
N ILE A 560 9.33 19.36 20.09
CA ILE A 560 10.40 18.88 20.97
C ILE A 560 11.79 19.07 20.35
N ALA A 561 12.03 18.52 19.16
CA ALA A 561 13.34 18.53 18.52
C ALA A 561 13.23 18.61 16.98
N PRO A 562 12.66 19.70 16.42
CA PRO A 562 12.56 19.88 14.97
C PRO A 562 13.91 19.75 14.27
N LEU A 563 13.91 19.15 13.08
CA LEU A 563 15.09 19.14 12.21
C LEU A 563 15.37 20.53 11.66
N THR A 564 16.62 20.76 11.24
CA THR A 564 17.02 21.97 10.52
C THR A 564 17.41 21.65 9.08
N ASP A 565 17.21 22.60 8.17
CA ASP A 565 17.83 22.57 6.85
C ASP A 565 19.33 22.88 6.90
N GLU A 566 19.98 22.89 5.72
CA GLU A 566 21.41 23.19 5.57
C GLU A 566 21.79 24.61 6.03
N SER A 567 20.85 25.54 6.02
CA SER A 567 21.00 26.91 6.52
C SER A 567 20.74 27.06 8.02
N GLY A 568 20.33 25.99 8.70
CA GLY A 568 20.04 25.98 10.14
C GLY A 568 18.61 26.42 10.49
N HIS A 569 17.70 26.56 9.52
CA HIS A 569 16.30 26.89 9.79
C HIS A 569 15.51 25.65 10.18
N LEU A 570 14.69 25.78 11.22
CA LEU A 570 13.79 24.72 11.69
C LEU A 570 12.79 24.32 10.60
N GLN A 571 12.51 23.02 10.49
CA GLN A 571 11.62 22.44 9.49
C GLN A 571 10.35 21.88 10.13
N ALA A 572 9.20 22.23 9.55
CA ALA A 572 7.89 21.71 9.96
C ALA A 572 7.57 20.31 9.39
N HIS A 573 8.56 19.63 8.83
CA HIS A 573 8.40 18.33 8.16
C HIS A 573 9.70 17.51 8.22
N ILE A 574 9.58 16.21 7.92
CA ILE A 574 10.72 15.34 7.59
C ILE A 574 10.47 14.75 6.21
N ALA A 575 11.32 15.11 5.25
CA ALA A 575 11.32 14.57 3.89
C ALA A 575 12.75 14.09 3.56
N SER A 576 13.04 12.81 3.80
CA SER A 576 14.42 12.29 3.75
C SER A 576 14.50 10.82 3.33
N ASN A 577 15.57 10.50 2.59
CA ASN A 577 15.96 9.12 2.26
C ASN A 577 17.06 8.56 3.18
N ASP A 578 17.46 9.34 4.19
CA ASP A 578 18.48 8.97 5.19
C ASP A 578 17.91 8.91 6.60
N ILE A 579 16.87 9.69 6.87
CA ILE A 579 16.15 9.70 8.14
C ILE A 579 14.85 8.94 7.92
N THR A 580 14.45 8.12 8.89
CA THR A 580 13.12 7.52 8.93
C THR A 580 12.35 8.01 10.15
N SER A 581 11.02 8.09 10.05
CA SER A 581 10.15 8.51 11.16
C SER A 581 9.03 7.50 11.43
N PHE A 582 8.64 7.37 12.69
CA PHE A 582 7.46 6.59 13.09
C PHE A 582 6.68 7.32 14.18
N THR A 583 5.40 7.01 14.32
CA THR A 583 4.51 7.67 15.28
C THR A 583 3.78 6.65 16.15
N ILE A 584 3.72 6.93 17.46
CA ILE A 584 3.03 6.09 18.44
C ILE A 584 1.90 6.90 19.08
N PHE A 585 0.70 6.32 19.09
CA PHE A 585 -0.41 6.80 19.88
C PHE A 585 -0.51 6.01 21.19
N ASP A 586 -0.30 6.69 22.32
CA ASP A 586 -0.52 6.15 23.66
C ASP A 586 -1.93 6.54 24.14
N THR A 587 -2.85 5.57 24.19
CA THR A 587 -4.25 5.83 24.56
C THR A 587 -4.43 6.11 26.05
N GLY A 588 -3.47 5.68 26.89
CA GLY A 588 -3.50 5.91 28.34
C GLY A 588 -3.31 7.39 28.65
N ALA A 589 -2.29 8.00 28.04
CA ALA A 589 -2.01 9.42 28.16
C ALA A 589 -2.80 10.29 27.16
N GLY A 590 -3.31 9.70 26.08
CA GLY A 590 -3.92 10.44 24.97
C GLY A 590 -2.89 11.16 24.10
N THR A 591 -1.62 10.75 24.15
CA THR A 591 -0.50 11.44 23.48
C THR A 591 -0.14 10.75 22.17
N VAL A 592 0.02 11.55 21.11
CA VAL A 592 0.61 11.12 19.83
C VAL A 592 2.03 11.65 19.78
N SER A 593 3.00 10.73 19.72
CA SER A 593 4.43 11.04 19.75
C SER A 593 5.12 10.56 18.48
N SER A 594 5.85 11.44 17.81
CA SER A 594 6.62 11.11 16.62
C SER A 594 8.12 11.09 16.93
N TYR A 595 8.79 10.12 16.30
CA TYR A 595 10.20 9.82 16.48
C TYR A 595 10.90 9.80 15.13
N TYR A 596 12.18 10.18 15.09
CA TYR A 596 13.03 9.97 13.93
C TYR A 596 14.32 9.25 14.29
N PHE A 597 14.90 8.59 13.29
CA PHE A 597 16.20 7.94 13.38
C PHE A 597 17.03 8.24 12.12
N ASP A 598 18.26 8.74 12.33
CA ASP A 598 19.21 9.03 11.25
C ASP A 598 20.06 7.79 10.96
N THR A 599 19.78 7.13 9.83
CA THR A 599 20.42 5.86 9.48
C THR A 599 21.90 6.02 9.08
N ARG A 600 22.37 7.24 8.83
CA ARG A 600 23.81 7.53 8.64
C ARG A 600 24.59 7.42 9.96
N LYS A 601 23.89 7.43 11.09
CA LYS A 601 24.46 7.33 12.45
C LYS A 601 23.86 6.12 13.16
N PRO A 602 24.20 4.88 12.77
CA PRO A 602 23.52 3.67 13.26
C PRO A 602 23.63 3.46 14.78
N ASN A 603 24.65 4.02 15.43
CA ASN A 603 24.85 3.98 16.88
C ASN A 603 24.18 5.14 17.65
N SER A 604 23.45 6.02 16.95
CA SER A 604 22.73 7.13 17.60
C SER A 604 21.43 6.64 18.27
N ALA A 605 20.95 7.43 19.22
CA ALA A 605 19.63 7.19 19.80
C ALA A 605 18.53 7.63 18.83
N VAL A 606 17.37 6.98 18.93
CA VAL A 606 16.13 7.48 18.34
C VAL A 606 15.75 8.78 19.05
N VAL A 607 15.29 9.78 18.30
CA VAL A 607 14.93 11.10 18.82
C VAL A 607 13.42 11.27 18.75
N LYS A 608 12.78 11.48 19.91
CA LYS A 608 11.42 12.00 19.97
C LYS A 608 11.46 13.48 19.59
N PHE A 609 10.76 13.87 18.53
CA PHE A 609 10.88 15.22 17.98
C PHE A 609 9.58 16.01 17.99
N ASP A 610 8.44 15.35 18.09
CA ASP A 610 7.14 15.98 18.18
C ASP A 610 6.21 15.21 19.12
N GLU A 611 5.29 15.95 19.75
CA GLU A 611 4.21 15.41 20.55
C GLU A 611 3.01 16.37 20.59
N PHE A 612 1.81 15.79 20.55
CA PHE A 612 0.54 16.48 20.82
C PHE A 612 -0.46 15.53 21.50
N MET A 613 -1.57 16.06 22.00
CA MET A 613 -2.58 15.29 22.73
C MET A 613 -3.91 15.26 21.97
N LEU A 614 -4.58 14.11 21.99
CA LEU A 614 -5.97 13.95 21.59
C LEU A 614 -6.88 14.09 22.81
N GLY A 615 -8.02 14.76 22.66
CA GLY A 615 -9.06 14.83 23.69
C GLY A 615 -8.98 16.03 24.66
N HIS A 616 -8.03 16.95 24.48
CA HIS A 616 -8.13 18.29 25.05
C HIS A 616 -8.86 19.19 24.05
N SER A 617 -10.08 19.61 24.37
CA SER A 617 -10.68 20.77 23.72
C SER A 617 -9.75 21.96 23.97
N LEU A 618 -9.16 22.53 22.92
CA LEU A 618 -8.58 23.85 23.01
C LEU A 618 -9.67 24.76 23.57
N GLU A 619 -9.45 25.36 24.75
CA GLU A 619 -10.34 26.46 25.16
C GLU A 619 -10.31 27.48 24.03
N PRO A 620 -11.48 28.00 23.60
CA PRO A 620 -11.53 28.95 22.50
C PRO A 620 -10.59 30.10 22.83
N ILE A 621 -9.62 30.34 21.93
CA ILE A 621 -8.74 31.50 22.01
C ILE A 621 -9.66 32.72 21.97
N THR A 622 -9.86 33.32 23.14
CA THR A 622 -10.52 34.62 23.25
C THR A 622 -9.52 35.63 22.72
N VAL A 623 -9.72 36.04 21.46
CA VAL A 623 -9.02 37.19 20.90
C VAL A 623 -9.62 38.42 21.58
N GLU A 624 -8.89 39.01 22.52
CA GLU A 624 -9.10 40.41 22.92
C GLU A 624 -8.54 41.37 21.87
#